data_AF-A0A180F4M7-F1
#
_entry.id   AF-A0A180F4M7-F1
#
_cell.length_a   1.000
_cell.length_b   1.000
_cell.length_c   1.000
_cell.angle_alpha   90.00
_cell.angle_beta   90.00
_cell.angle_gamma   90.00
#
_symmetry.space_group_name_H-M   'P 1'
#
loop_
_entity.id
_entity.type
_entity.pdbx_description
1 polymer ?
#
loop_
_entity_poly.entity_id
_entity_poly.type
_entity_poly.pdbx_seq_one_letter_code
_entity_poly.pdbx_strand_id
1 'polypeptide(L)'
;MGKVIVSAVLLFVSAACFAQNGGNIICRLGFVYEISRSANWGMGKPVVGHVVPYSSAELAGIVQGDVIEAIDGIPAASVSEGEIAQLLNLAENNEVLLTVRSLGTQERQARVRKECKRVNVISEDQLASAFNMYSLETTAERQFACPFKVTVTTDSVDFGNFFTYIIPPSNRDDREQVAVVNNYLDKELTRKGLTATANNPDILVQTSFFLNRNPNFKGTNRLLIDKPQIFRYDFSRNGMEAVPFLSSLTVESEAEYILQLRIRLIDQKIVPGRILWECEANELLDGPYRIEDYARIHVPLMCVQYPYVKFTRNIPFTVGKKSYNYTGIQYDIDRMERIASVDRNSPAYAAGVRAGDVIERIGNQRMNHTAEEFSAAYKRFITQTMKYRDPKTLFTDANGFKRCMYWDTSKYAEVSDAVDEAAFISAFSYLYSFTPYMNQAGNNVCVFRIKRGREKMDVTIRPAVRSEITVELK
;
A
#
# COMPACT_ATOMS: atom_id res chain seq x y z
N MET A 1 -4.64 -3.33 33.63
CA MET A 1 -5.02 -3.35 32.20
C MET A 1 -3.81 -3.06 31.31
N GLY A 2 -2.72 -3.82 31.44
CA GLY A 2 -1.42 -3.54 30.79
C GLY A 2 -1.04 -4.49 29.64
N LYS A 3 -2.00 -5.16 29.00
CA LYS A 3 -1.74 -6.19 27.96
C LYS A 3 -2.36 -5.89 26.58
N VAL A 4 -2.99 -4.73 26.39
CA VAL A 4 -3.76 -4.47 25.15
C VAL A 4 -2.97 -3.69 24.09
N ILE A 5 -1.89 -3.00 24.45
CA ILE A 5 -1.14 -2.15 23.49
C ILE A 5 -0.06 -2.92 22.73
N VAL A 6 0.52 -3.97 23.32
CA VAL A 6 1.44 -4.88 22.59
C VAL A 6 0.70 -5.65 21.48
N SER A 7 -0.60 -5.90 21.64
CA SER A 7 -1.42 -6.54 20.60
C SER A 7 -1.69 -5.64 19.37
N ALA A 8 -1.66 -4.31 19.50
CA ALA A 8 -1.99 -3.42 18.39
C ALA A 8 -0.81 -3.20 17.42
N VAL A 9 0.43 -3.35 17.89
CA VAL A 9 1.64 -3.31 17.02
C VAL A 9 1.95 -4.70 16.43
N LEU A 10 1.41 -5.78 17.01
CA LEU A 10 1.62 -7.15 16.53
C LEU A 10 0.61 -7.64 15.46
N LEU A 11 -0.44 -6.87 15.15
CA LEU A 11 -1.54 -7.35 14.30
C LEU A 11 -1.41 -7.06 12.78
N PHE A 12 -0.25 -6.58 12.31
CA PHE A 12 -0.05 -6.25 10.89
C PHE A 12 0.99 -7.06 10.12
N VAL A 13 1.50 -8.16 10.66
CA VAL A 13 2.36 -9.07 9.88
C VAL A 13 2.05 -10.52 10.24
N SER A 14 0.97 -11.07 9.68
CA SER A 14 0.86 -12.51 9.47
C SER A 14 1.58 -12.87 8.17
N ALA A 15 2.89 -12.61 8.12
CA ALA A 15 3.81 -13.39 7.30
C ALA A 15 4.34 -14.50 8.20
N ALA A 16 4.49 -15.72 7.70
CA ALA A 16 4.99 -16.87 8.46
C ALA A 16 6.33 -16.52 9.15
N CYS A 17 6.25 -16.19 10.44
CA CYS A 17 7.40 -15.84 11.26
C CYS A 17 8.05 -17.14 11.75
N PHE A 18 9.12 -17.58 11.08
CA PHE A 18 10.05 -18.51 11.70
C PHE A 18 11.12 -17.69 12.42
N ALA A 19 10.99 -17.62 13.74
CA ALA A 19 12.08 -17.18 14.61
C ALA A 19 13.22 -18.20 14.47
N GLN A 20 14.40 -17.75 14.05
CA GLN A 20 15.58 -18.60 14.10
C GLN A 20 15.92 -18.82 15.57
N ASN A 21 15.87 -20.08 16.02
CA ASN A 21 16.29 -20.49 17.35
C ASN A 21 17.74 -20.04 17.58
N GLY A 22 17.94 -19.09 18.51
CA GLY A 22 19.26 -18.74 19.06
C GLY A 22 19.68 -17.27 18.98
N GLY A 23 18.92 -16.38 18.32
CA GLY A 23 19.33 -14.97 18.21
C GLY A 23 18.16 -13.99 18.25
N ASN A 24 18.34 -12.89 19.00
CA ASN A 24 17.44 -11.72 19.01
C ASN A 24 17.44 -10.96 17.66
N ILE A 25 17.56 -11.63 16.51
CA ILE A 25 17.66 -11.05 15.17
C ILE A 25 16.52 -11.59 14.31
N ILE A 26 15.78 -10.69 13.67
CA ILE A 26 14.72 -11.00 12.71
C ILE A 26 15.20 -10.56 11.34
N CYS A 27 15.20 -11.50 10.39
CA CYS A 27 15.51 -11.25 8.99
C CYS A 27 14.24 -11.29 8.13
N ARG A 28 14.13 -10.37 7.18
CA ARG A 28 13.03 -10.31 6.19
C ARG A 28 13.59 -10.13 4.79
N LEU A 29 12.87 -10.61 3.78
CA LEU A 29 13.23 -10.42 2.38
C LEU A 29 12.63 -9.14 1.78
N GLY A 30 11.56 -8.60 2.37
CA GLY A 30 10.89 -7.40 1.86
C GLY A 30 9.67 -7.69 0.98
N PHE A 31 9.06 -8.86 1.08
CA PHE A 31 7.76 -9.15 0.45
C PHE A 31 6.92 -10.10 1.32
N VAL A 32 5.62 -10.10 1.08
CA VAL A 32 4.65 -11.04 1.64
C VAL A 32 4.15 -11.91 0.50
N TYR A 33 4.01 -13.21 0.76
CA TYR A 33 3.51 -14.18 -0.21
C TYR A 33 2.41 -15.06 0.42
N GLU A 34 1.67 -15.74 -0.44
CA GLU A 34 0.80 -16.84 -0.05
C GLU A 34 1.00 -18.02 -0.99
N ILE A 35 0.72 -19.24 -0.51
CA ILE A 35 0.73 -20.42 -1.38
C ILE A 35 -0.57 -20.43 -2.17
N SER A 36 -0.45 -20.26 -3.48
CA SER A 36 -1.63 -20.13 -4.34
C SER A 36 -2.38 -21.45 -4.43
N ARG A 37 -3.71 -21.35 -4.29
CA ARG A 37 -4.67 -22.43 -4.55
C ARG A 37 -5.40 -22.23 -5.88
N SER A 38 -5.00 -21.21 -6.65
CA SER A 38 -5.59 -20.92 -7.95
C SER A 38 -5.06 -21.91 -8.98
N ALA A 39 -5.96 -22.64 -9.63
CA ALA A 39 -5.63 -23.48 -10.77
C ALA A 39 -5.14 -22.68 -11.99
N ASN A 40 -5.31 -21.35 -11.97
CA ASN A 40 -4.99 -20.47 -13.08
C ASN A 40 -3.71 -19.65 -12.90
N TRP A 41 -3.14 -19.61 -11.69
CA TRP A 41 -1.91 -18.85 -11.44
C TRP A 41 -1.13 -19.42 -10.25
N GLY A 42 0.05 -19.98 -10.53
CA GLY A 42 0.99 -20.42 -9.49
C GLY A 42 0.47 -21.51 -8.55
N MET A 43 -0.42 -22.41 -9.01
CA MET A 43 -0.98 -23.49 -8.18
C MET A 43 0.09 -24.23 -7.37
N GLY A 44 -0.06 -24.26 -6.04
CA GLY A 44 0.87 -24.90 -5.11
C GLY A 44 2.21 -24.18 -4.92
N LYS A 45 2.39 -22.98 -5.49
CA LYS A 45 3.62 -22.19 -5.42
C LYS A 45 3.38 -20.88 -4.66
N PRO A 46 4.45 -20.26 -4.12
CA PRO A 46 4.35 -18.92 -3.54
C PRO A 46 4.01 -17.89 -4.61
N VAL A 47 2.98 -17.10 -4.37
CA VAL A 47 2.64 -15.91 -5.16
C VAL A 47 2.82 -14.67 -4.30
N VAL A 48 3.60 -13.71 -4.79
CA VAL A 48 3.90 -12.46 -4.11
C VAL A 48 2.62 -11.63 -3.99
N GLY A 49 2.17 -11.39 -2.77
CA GLY A 49 0.98 -10.59 -2.48
C GLY A 49 1.27 -9.10 -2.32
N HIS A 50 2.42 -8.76 -1.73
CA HIS A 50 2.86 -7.39 -1.48
C HIS A 50 4.39 -7.32 -1.45
N VAL A 51 4.96 -6.23 -1.95
CA VAL A 51 6.39 -5.94 -1.88
C VAL A 51 6.57 -4.69 -1.04
N VAL A 52 7.38 -4.79 0.01
CA VAL A 52 7.66 -3.68 0.93
C VAL A 52 8.48 -2.63 0.18
N PRO A 53 8.01 -1.37 0.11
CA PRO A 53 8.76 -0.30 -0.55
C PRO A 53 10.12 -0.05 0.09
N TYR A 54 11.10 0.35 -0.71
CA TYR A 54 12.51 0.53 -0.35
C TYR A 54 13.22 -0.73 0.16
N SER A 55 12.60 -1.91 0.05
CA SER A 55 13.21 -3.16 0.49
C SER A 55 14.13 -3.77 -0.56
N SER A 56 14.92 -4.73 -0.12
CA SER A 56 15.82 -5.53 -0.95
C SER A 56 15.07 -6.33 -2.01
N ALA A 57 13.81 -6.71 -1.77
CA ALA A 57 12.98 -7.37 -2.78
C ALA A 57 12.52 -6.42 -3.88
N GLU A 58 12.11 -5.20 -3.53
CA GLU A 58 11.77 -4.16 -4.51
C GLU A 58 12.98 -3.84 -5.39
N LEU A 59 14.16 -3.64 -4.77
CA LEU A 59 15.42 -3.40 -5.49
C LEU A 59 15.83 -4.57 -6.39
N ALA A 60 15.46 -5.79 -6.03
CA ALA A 60 15.70 -6.99 -6.85
C ALA A 60 14.68 -7.18 -7.98
N GLY A 61 13.70 -6.27 -8.13
CA GLY A 61 12.69 -6.31 -9.19
C GLY A 61 11.60 -7.36 -8.95
N ILE A 62 11.37 -7.74 -7.69
CA ILE A 62 10.19 -8.53 -7.31
C ILE A 62 8.97 -7.62 -7.36
N VAL A 63 7.88 -8.09 -7.97
CA VAL A 63 6.63 -7.34 -8.06
C VAL A 63 5.45 -8.15 -7.56
N GLN A 64 4.37 -7.46 -7.18
CA GLN A 64 3.11 -8.10 -6.82
C GLN A 64 2.59 -8.98 -7.95
N GLY A 65 2.16 -10.19 -7.61
CA GLY A 65 1.66 -11.20 -8.55
C GLY A 65 2.73 -12.15 -9.08
N ASP A 66 4.02 -11.93 -8.79
CA ASP A 66 5.08 -12.86 -9.18
C ASP A 66 4.87 -14.24 -8.58
N VAL A 67 5.04 -15.28 -9.39
CA VAL A 67 5.13 -16.67 -8.93
C VAL A 67 6.60 -16.98 -8.65
N ILE A 68 6.89 -17.48 -7.46
CA ILE A 68 8.23 -18.01 -7.12
C ILE A 68 8.30 -19.45 -7.60
N GLU A 69 9.06 -19.68 -8.67
CA GLU A 69 9.22 -20.98 -9.33
C GLU A 69 10.29 -21.83 -8.65
N ALA A 70 11.37 -21.21 -8.15
CA ALA A 70 12.43 -21.89 -7.40
C ALA A 70 13.11 -20.96 -6.38
N ILE A 71 13.66 -21.55 -5.32
CA ILE A 71 14.40 -20.88 -4.25
C ILE A 71 15.78 -21.54 -4.15
N ASP A 72 16.85 -20.77 -4.40
CA ASP A 72 18.23 -21.27 -4.46
C ASP A 72 18.39 -22.50 -5.38
N GLY A 73 17.66 -22.50 -6.50
CA GLY A 73 17.64 -23.58 -7.48
C GLY A 73 16.74 -24.77 -7.14
N ILE A 74 16.13 -24.80 -5.95
CA ILE A 74 15.18 -25.84 -5.55
C ILE A 74 13.77 -25.45 -6.06
N PRO A 75 13.12 -26.25 -6.92
CA PRO A 75 11.79 -25.94 -7.41
C PRO A 75 10.76 -25.85 -6.28
N ALA A 76 10.01 -24.75 -6.22
CA ALA A 76 9.04 -24.51 -5.15
C ALA A 76 7.92 -25.56 -5.12
N ALA A 77 7.58 -26.14 -6.27
CA ALA A 77 6.58 -27.20 -6.39
C ALA A 77 7.05 -28.57 -5.84
N SER A 78 8.35 -28.73 -5.54
CA SER A 78 8.92 -30.00 -5.05
C SER A 78 9.01 -30.09 -3.53
N VAL A 79 8.59 -29.04 -2.81
CA VAL A 79 8.72 -28.92 -1.36
C VAL A 79 7.39 -28.52 -0.72
N SER A 80 7.25 -28.80 0.58
CA SER A 80 6.08 -28.43 1.38
C SER A 80 6.04 -26.93 1.71
N GLU A 81 4.86 -26.42 2.08
CA GLU A 81 4.68 -25.01 2.49
C GLU A 81 5.61 -24.62 3.65
N GLY A 82 5.87 -25.54 4.58
CA GLY A 82 6.79 -25.32 5.70
C GLY A 82 8.25 -25.24 5.28
N GLU A 83 8.67 -26.07 4.32
CA GLU A 83 10.02 -26.05 3.75
C GLU A 83 10.27 -24.79 2.92
N ILE A 84 9.28 -24.30 2.17
CA ILE A 84 9.37 -23.02 1.44
C ILE A 84 9.78 -21.89 2.39
N ALA A 85 9.13 -21.79 3.55
CA ALA A 85 9.43 -20.75 4.51
C ALA A 85 10.85 -20.87 5.12
N GLN A 86 11.34 -22.10 5.28
CA GLN A 86 12.72 -22.36 5.71
C GLN A 86 13.74 -21.97 4.63
N LEU A 87 13.48 -22.35 3.37
CA LEU A 87 14.32 -22.03 2.23
C LEU A 87 14.46 -20.52 2.04
N LEU A 88 13.36 -19.77 2.13
CA LEU A 88 13.37 -18.30 2.06
C LEU A 88 14.16 -17.65 3.20
N ASN A 89 14.43 -18.37 4.30
CA ASN A 89 15.10 -17.80 5.47
C ASN A 89 16.20 -18.68 6.08
N LEU A 90 16.98 -19.39 5.25
CA LEU A 90 18.12 -20.21 5.69
C LEU A 90 19.14 -19.39 6.50
N ALA A 91 19.49 -19.84 7.71
CA ALA A 91 20.31 -19.07 8.65
C ALA A 91 21.72 -18.72 8.13
N GLU A 92 22.30 -19.60 7.32
CA GLU A 92 23.68 -19.46 6.83
C GLU A 92 23.79 -18.49 5.64
N ASN A 93 22.67 -18.15 4.99
CA ASN A 93 22.64 -17.33 3.79
C ASN A 93 22.10 -15.93 4.06
N ASN A 94 22.87 -14.90 3.71
CA ASN A 94 22.44 -13.49 3.79
C ASN A 94 21.67 -13.02 2.55
N GLU A 95 21.58 -13.85 1.52
CA GLU A 95 20.87 -13.59 0.26
C GLU A 95 20.13 -14.84 -0.15
N VAL A 96 19.07 -14.68 -0.95
CA VAL A 96 18.29 -15.76 -1.54
C VAL A 96 18.17 -15.50 -3.04
N LEU A 97 18.46 -16.51 -3.85
CA LEU A 97 18.26 -16.46 -5.29
C LEU A 97 16.87 -17.01 -5.64
N LEU A 98 15.97 -16.14 -6.05
CA LEU A 98 14.63 -16.52 -6.48
C LEU A 98 14.61 -16.68 -8.00
N THR A 99 13.99 -17.74 -8.50
CA THR A 99 13.52 -17.81 -9.89
C THR A 99 12.06 -17.42 -9.88
N VAL A 100 11.70 -16.34 -10.57
CA VAL A 100 10.36 -15.75 -10.54
C VAL A 100 9.79 -15.61 -11.94
N ARG A 101 8.46 -15.76 -12.03
CA ARG A 101 7.68 -15.58 -13.26
C ARG A 101 6.58 -14.55 -13.05
N SER A 102 6.56 -13.52 -13.89
CA SER A 102 5.45 -12.56 -13.99
C SER A 102 4.58 -12.87 -15.21
N LEU A 103 3.38 -12.29 -15.24
CA LEU A 103 2.48 -12.40 -16.40
C LEU A 103 3.17 -11.90 -17.68
N GLY A 104 2.98 -12.61 -18.80
CA GLY A 104 3.53 -12.20 -20.09
C GLY A 104 5.07 -12.19 -20.19
N THR A 105 5.78 -12.71 -19.19
CA THR A 105 7.25 -12.73 -19.15
C THR A 105 7.80 -14.14 -19.03
N GLN A 106 9.05 -14.32 -19.45
CA GLN A 106 9.81 -15.53 -19.13
C GLN A 106 10.30 -15.50 -17.67
N GLU A 107 10.69 -16.66 -17.16
CA GLU A 107 11.33 -16.77 -15.86
C GLU A 107 12.59 -15.92 -15.79
N ARG A 108 12.79 -15.24 -14.67
CA ARG A 108 13.99 -14.45 -14.38
C ARG A 108 14.53 -14.77 -13.01
N GLN A 109 15.83 -14.55 -12.83
CA GLN A 109 16.48 -14.66 -11.53
C GLN A 109 16.48 -13.31 -10.81
N ALA A 110 16.14 -13.32 -9.52
CA ALA A 110 16.17 -12.17 -8.65
C ALA A 110 16.95 -12.53 -7.38
N ARG A 111 18.06 -11.82 -7.14
CA ARG A 111 18.89 -12.00 -5.93
C ARG A 111 18.41 -11.03 -4.86
N VAL A 112 17.78 -11.58 -3.82
CA VAL A 112 17.18 -10.79 -2.74
C VAL A 112 18.05 -10.89 -1.50
N ARG A 113 18.56 -9.74 -1.04
CA ARG A 113 19.32 -9.67 0.22
C ARG A 113 18.38 -9.68 1.42
N LYS A 114 18.79 -10.33 2.50
CA LYS A 114 18.05 -10.32 3.77
C LYS A 114 18.29 -9.03 4.54
N GLU A 115 17.20 -8.47 5.04
CA GLU A 115 17.19 -7.32 5.94
C GLU A 115 17.02 -7.81 7.37
N CYS A 116 18.12 -7.85 8.09
CA CYS A 116 18.19 -8.37 9.44
C CYS A 116 18.32 -7.23 10.46
N LYS A 117 17.44 -7.21 11.46
CA LYS A 117 17.49 -6.27 12.59
C LYS A 117 17.25 -6.99 13.91
N ARG A 118 17.71 -6.41 15.01
CA ARG A 118 17.40 -6.97 16.34
C ARG A 118 15.93 -6.79 16.69
N VAL A 119 15.37 -7.67 17.53
CA VAL A 119 13.95 -7.63 17.93
C VAL A 119 13.59 -6.30 18.61
N ASN A 120 14.50 -5.75 19.40
CA ASN A 120 14.31 -4.50 20.14
C ASN A 120 14.61 -3.23 19.30
N VAL A 121 14.67 -3.35 17.97
CA VAL A 121 15.00 -2.22 17.08
C VAL A 121 13.78 -1.71 16.35
N ILE A 122 13.52 -0.41 16.51
CA ILE A 122 12.44 0.31 15.82
C ILE A 122 13.01 1.27 14.77
N SER A 123 12.51 1.17 13.54
CA SER A 123 12.92 2.03 12.43
C SER A 123 12.09 3.32 12.35
N GLU A 124 12.61 4.32 11.64
CA GLU A 124 11.88 5.55 11.29
C GLU A 124 10.55 5.25 10.56
N ASP A 125 10.54 4.23 9.71
CA ASP A 125 9.32 3.73 9.06
C ASP A 125 8.22 3.35 10.08
N GLN A 126 8.59 2.58 11.11
CA GLN A 126 7.65 2.15 12.14
C GLN A 126 7.22 3.32 13.03
N LEU A 127 8.14 4.25 13.31
CA LEU A 127 7.84 5.47 14.06
C LEU A 127 6.90 6.38 13.29
N ALA A 128 7.07 6.52 11.97
CA ALA A 128 6.15 7.28 11.13
C ALA A 128 4.73 6.74 11.24
N SER A 129 4.53 5.42 11.12
CA SER A 129 3.22 4.81 11.37
C SER A 129 2.70 5.06 12.79
N ALA A 130 3.55 4.96 13.81
CA ALA A 130 3.15 5.15 15.22
C ALA A 130 2.74 6.60 15.55
N PHE A 131 3.39 7.57 14.90
CA PHE A 131 3.20 9.01 15.10
C PHE A 131 2.44 9.68 13.93
N ASN A 132 1.65 8.92 13.18
CA ASN A 132 0.97 9.35 11.95
C ASN A 132 0.00 10.53 12.12
N MET A 133 -0.55 10.78 13.32
CA MET A 133 -1.44 11.92 13.58
C MET A 133 -0.70 13.25 13.52
N TYR A 134 0.64 13.27 13.55
CA TYR A 134 1.38 14.46 13.15
C TYR A 134 1.09 14.83 11.68
N SER A 135 0.84 13.86 10.79
CA SER A 135 0.60 14.10 9.37
C SER A 135 -0.26 13.00 8.73
N LEU A 136 -1.59 13.07 8.93
CA LEU A 136 -2.51 12.15 8.27
C LEU A 136 -2.59 12.38 6.75
N GLU A 137 -2.23 13.58 6.29
CA GLU A 137 -2.16 13.98 4.88
C GLU A 137 -1.10 13.19 4.11
N THR A 138 -0.06 12.75 4.81
CA THR A 138 1.07 12.04 4.22
C THR A 138 1.19 10.60 4.72
N THR A 139 0.67 10.29 5.92
CA THR A 139 0.70 8.95 6.51
C THR A 139 -0.68 8.52 6.99
N ALA A 140 -1.36 7.70 6.20
CA ALA A 140 -2.65 7.13 6.56
C ALA A 140 -2.93 5.85 5.78
N GLU A 141 -3.73 4.97 6.39
CA GLU A 141 -4.29 3.81 5.73
C GLU A 141 -5.80 3.96 5.60
N ARG A 142 -6.34 3.74 4.40
CA ARG A 142 -7.77 3.86 4.10
C ARG A 142 -8.28 2.61 3.42
N GLN A 143 -9.51 2.22 3.74
CA GLN A 143 -10.18 1.09 3.11
C GLN A 143 -11.37 1.55 2.28
N PHE A 144 -11.62 0.84 1.18
CA PHE A 144 -12.83 0.94 0.39
C PHE A 144 -13.11 -0.38 -0.31
N ALA A 145 -14.35 -0.62 -0.73
CA ALA A 145 -14.71 -1.83 -1.47
C ALA A 145 -15.40 -1.49 -2.78
N CYS A 146 -14.94 -2.06 -3.89
CA CYS A 146 -15.57 -1.86 -5.20
C CYS A 146 -16.60 -2.96 -5.48
N PRO A 147 -17.80 -2.63 -6.03
CA PRO A 147 -18.84 -3.62 -6.37
C PRO A 147 -18.49 -4.38 -7.66
N PHE A 148 -17.24 -4.85 -7.76
CA PHE A 148 -16.82 -5.69 -8.86
C PHE A 148 -17.23 -7.14 -8.60
N LYS A 149 -17.68 -7.81 -9.65
CA LYS A 149 -17.86 -9.24 -9.72
C LYS A 149 -16.80 -9.80 -10.66
N VAL A 150 -15.92 -10.65 -10.14
CA VAL A 150 -14.86 -11.30 -10.90
C VAL A 150 -15.20 -12.78 -11.07
N THR A 151 -15.13 -13.26 -12.31
CA THR A 151 -15.33 -14.67 -12.67
C THR A 151 -14.10 -15.15 -13.42
N VAL A 152 -13.63 -16.36 -13.11
CA VAL A 152 -12.53 -17.03 -13.83
C VAL A 152 -13.02 -18.37 -14.37
N THR A 153 -12.35 -18.87 -15.40
CA THR A 153 -12.64 -20.22 -15.90
C THR A 153 -12.45 -21.28 -14.81
N THR A 154 -13.30 -22.30 -14.81
CA THR A 154 -13.15 -23.48 -13.94
C THR A 154 -12.11 -24.47 -14.48
N ASP A 155 -11.66 -24.30 -15.72
CA ASP A 155 -10.66 -25.17 -16.33
C ASP A 155 -9.28 -24.93 -15.71
N SER A 156 -8.52 -26.00 -15.53
CA SER A 156 -7.14 -25.91 -15.08
C SER A 156 -6.23 -25.44 -16.23
N VAL A 157 -6.12 -24.13 -16.39
CA VAL A 157 -5.26 -23.47 -17.37
C VAL A 157 -4.45 -22.37 -16.69
N ASP A 158 -3.12 -22.48 -16.74
CA ASP A 158 -2.20 -21.45 -16.23
C ASP A 158 -2.22 -20.23 -17.17
N PHE A 159 -2.58 -19.07 -16.63
CA PHE A 159 -2.66 -17.81 -17.37
C PHE A 159 -1.29 -17.31 -17.88
N GLY A 160 -0.18 -17.82 -17.36
CA GLY A 160 1.14 -17.48 -17.88
C GLY A 160 1.50 -18.18 -19.20
N ASN A 161 0.59 -18.99 -19.75
CA ASN A 161 0.71 -19.48 -21.12
C ASN A 161 0.25 -18.46 -22.18
N PHE A 162 -0.33 -17.33 -21.74
CA PHE A 162 -0.84 -16.27 -22.59
C PHE A 162 0.06 -15.04 -22.47
N PHE A 163 0.64 -14.61 -23.59
CA PHE A 163 1.63 -13.53 -23.64
C PHE A 163 1.11 -12.32 -24.42
N THR A 164 0.16 -12.55 -25.33
CA THR A 164 -0.29 -11.54 -26.27
C THR A 164 -1.80 -11.35 -26.24
N TYR A 165 -2.25 -10.15 -26.60
CA TYR A 165 -3.68 -9.83 -26.65
C TYR A 165 -4.04 -8.93 -27.82
N ILE A 166 -5.33 -8.89 -28.16
CA ILE A 166 -5.91 -7.90 -29.06
C ILE A 166 -7.13 -7.25 -28.41
N ILE A 167 -7.29 -5.94 -28.61
CA ILE A 167 -8.51 -5.21 -28.29
C ILE A 167 -9.15 -4.74 -29.60
N PRO A 168 -10.20 -5.40 -30.11
CA PRO A 168 -10.88 -4.96 -31.32
C PRO A 168 -11.67 -3.68 -31.06
N PRO A 169 -11.88 -2.84 -32.09
CA PRO A 169 -12.79 -1.71 -31.97
C PRO A 169 -14.22 -2.20 -31.70
N SER A 170 -14.97 -1.50 -30.86
CA SER A 170 -16.41 -1.76 -30.71
C SER A 170 -17.14 -1.41 -32.02
N ASN A 171 -18.07 -2.28 -32.42
CA ASN A 171 -18.94 -2.10 -33.58
C ASN A 171 -20.38 -1.71 -33.18
N ARG A 172 -20.58 -1.30 -31.93
CA ARG A 172 -21.87 -0.94 -31.35
C ARG A 172 -21.98 0.57 -31.18
N ASP A 173 -23.18 1.02 -30.79
CA ASP A 173 -23.47 2.43 -30.51
C ASP A 173 -22.65 3.01 -29.34
N ASP A 174 -21.99 2.17 -28.53
CA ASP A 174 -21.12 2.54 -27.41
C ASP A 174 -19.64 2.76 -27.80
N ARG A 175 -19.35 2.88 -29.10
CA ARG A 175 -17.97 2.81 -29.63
C ARG A 175 -17.01 3.82 -29.02
N GLU A 176 -17.44 5.07 -28.87
CA GLU A 176 -16.59 6.13 -28.30
C GLU A 176 -16.30 5.88 -26.82
N GLN A 177 -17.33 5.49 -26.06
CA GLN A 177 -17.22 5.14 -24.66
C GLN A 177 -16.26 3.96 -24.45
N VAL A 178 -16.46 2.89 -25.21
CA VAL A 178 -15.63 1.69 -25.13
C VAL A 178 -14.18 1.98 -25.54
N ALA A 179 -13.94 2.87 -26.50
CA ALA A 179 -12.58 3.28 -26.88
C ALA A 179 -11.82 3.93 -25.71
N VAL A 180 -12.49 4.77 -24.89
CA VAL A 180 -11.89 5.36 -23.68
C VAL A 180 -11.46 4.28 -22.70
N VAL A 181 -12.35 3.32 -22.41
CA VAL A 181 -12.05 2.21 -21.49
C VAL A 181 -10.90 1.36 -22.02
N ASN A 182 -10.93 1.03 -23.31
CA ASN A 182 -9.92 0.21 -23.96
C ASN A 182 -8.52 0.84 -23.90
N ASN A 183 -8.41 2.17 -23.98
CA ASN A 183 -7.13 2.86 -23.83
C ASN A 183 -6.52 2.70 -22.43
N TYR A 184 -7.33 2.66 -21.37
CA TYR A 184 -6.82 2.38 -20.02
C TYR A 184 -6.51 0.90 -19.84
N LEU A 185 -7.32 0.02 -20.43
CA LEU A 185 -7.11 -1.43 -20.34
C LEU A 185 -5.82 -1.86 -21.06
N ASP A 186 -5.55 -1.30 -22.23
CA ASP A 186 -4.31 -1.51 -22.98
C ASP A 186 -3.06 -1.19 -22.15
N LYS A 187 -3.09 -0.04 -21.46
CA LYS A 187 -2.01 0.37 -20.54
C LYS A 187 -1.84 -0.61 -19.39
N GLU A 188 -2.94 -1.07 -18.79
CA GLU A 188 -2.88 -2.02 -17.66
C GLU A 188 -2.38 -3.41 -18.07
N LEU A 189 -2.82 -3.95 -19.21
CA LEU A 189 -2.36 -5.24 -19.72
C LEU A 189 -0.88 -5.18 -20.13
N THR A 190 -0.47 -4.09 -20.80
CA THR A 190 0.94 -3.85 -21.16
C THR A 190 1.82 -3.69 -19.92
N ARG A 191 1.37 -2.92 -18.92
CA ARG A 191 2.09 -2.73 -17.65
C ARG A 191 2.29 -4.05 -16.90
N LYS A 192 1.38 -5.00 -17.06
CA LYS A 192 1.48 -6.34 -16.48
C LYS A 192 2.33 -7.32 -17.29
N GLY A 193 2.88 -6.90 -18.43
CA GLY A 193 3.83 -7.68 -19.24
C GLY A 193 3.23 -8.32 -20.49
N LEU A 194 1.93 -8.18 -20.76
CA LEU A 194 1.34 -8.68 -22.01
C LEU A 194 1.67 -7.77 -23.19
N THR A 195 1.70 -8.32 -24.40
CA THR A 195 2.00 -7.56 -25.63
C THR A 195 0.81 -7.51 -26.57
N ALA A 196 0.41 -6.31 -27.01
CA ALA A 196 -0.65 -6.17 -28.01
C ALA A 196 -0.19 -6.70 -29.38
N THR A 197 -1.01 -7.50 -30.05
CA THR A 197 -0.77 -7.97 -31.43
C THR A 197 -2.07 -8.17 -32.19
N ALA A 198 -2.08 -7.83 -33.48
CA ALA A 198 -3.16 -8.19 -34.39
C ALA A 198 -2.97 -9.59 -35.01
N ASN A 199 -1.76 -10.14 -34.92
CA ASN A 199 -1.38 -11.40 -35.56
C ASN A 199 -1.44 -12.54 -34.53
N ASN A 200 -2.44 -13.41 -34.65
CA ASN A 200 -2.64 -14.59 -33.80
C ASN A 200 -2.47 -14.30 -32.29
N PRO A 201 -3.28 -13.37 -31.73
CA PRO A 201 -3.21 -13.05 -30.31
C PRO A 201 -3.59 -14.26 -29.45
N ASP A 202 -2.99 -14.38 -28.26
CA ASP A 202 -3.38 -15.44 -27.31
C ASP A 202 -4.72 -15.13 -26.63
N ILE A 203 -5.03 -13.83 -26.45
CA ILE A 203 -6.23 -13.33 -25.76
C ILE A 203 -6.99 -12.32 -26.64
N LEU A 204 -8.30 -12.51 -26.78
CA LEU A 204 -9.24 -11.51 -27.28
C LEU A 204 -9.84 -10.75 -26.10
N VAL A 205 -9.67 -9.44 -26.06
CA VAL A 205 -10.25 -8.58 -25.04
C VAL A 205 -11.61 -8.07 -25.52
N GLN A 206 -12.64 -8.22 -24.71
CA GLN A 206 -13.97 -7.67 -25.02
C GLN A 206 -14.47 -6.80 -23.88
N THR A 207 -14.84 -5.57 -24.23
CA THR A 207 -15.34 -4.57 -23.30
C THR A 207 -16.77 -4.19 -23.67
N SER A 208 -17.64 -3.99 -22.68
CA SER A 208 -18.96 -3.36 -22.86
C SER A 208 -19.21 -2.36 -21.76
N PHE A 209 -19.77 -1.21 -22.11
CA PHE A 209 -20.06 -0.13 -21.17
C PHE A 209 -21.50 0.36 -21.34
N PHE A 210 -22.14 0.66 -20.21
CA PHE A 210 -23.48 1.21 -20.15
C PHE A 210 -23.54 2.30 -19.07
N LEU A 211 -24.06 3.47 -19.41
CA LEU A 211 -24.38 4.54 -18.48
C LEU A 211 -25.68 5.19 -18.95
N ASN A 212 -26.73 5.10 -18.14
CA ASN A 212 -28.00 5.73 -18.46
C ASN A 212 -28.75 6.15 -17.19
N ARG A 213 -29.78 6.97 -17.36
CA ARG A 213 -30.75 7.25 -16.30
C ARG A 213 -31.42 5.95 -15.87
N ASN A 214 -31.57 5.78 -14.58
CA ASN A 214 -32.23 4.63 -13.99
C ASN A 214 -33.76 4.71 -14.23
N PRO A 215 -34.36 3.76 -14.96
CA PRO A 215 -35.82 3.72 -15.15
C PRO A 215 -36.60 3.53 -13.85
N ASN A 216 -35.97 2.93 -12.85
CA ASN A 216 -36.57 2.65 -11.53
C ASN A 216 -36.44 3.83 -10.55
N PHE A 217 -35.86 4.96 -10.97
CA PHE A 217 -35.68 6.12 -10.11
C PHE A 217 -37.02 6.73 -9.70
N LYS A 218 -37.30 6.75 -8.39
CA LYS A 218 -38.56 7.28 -7.83
C LYS A 218 -38.40 8.65 -7.15
N GLY A 219 -37.22 9.27 -7.27
CA GLY A 219 -36.86 10.46 -6.52
C GLY A 219 -36.36 10.13 -5.11
N THR A 220 -35.46 10.95 -4.58
CA THR A 220 -34.92 10.79 -3.23
C THR A 220 -36.01 11.02 -2.19
N ASN A 221 -36.21 10.08 -1.26
CA ASN A 221 -36.81 10.38 0.04
C ASN A 221 -35.89 11.41 0.73
N ARG A 222 -36.26 12.70 0.66
CA ARG A 222 -35.49 13.85 1.18
C ARG A 222 -35.45 13.93 2.72
N LEU A 223 -35.49 12.81 3.43
CA LEU A 223 -34.91 12.82 4.76
C LEU A 223 -33.42 13.06 4.52
N LEU A 224 -32.93 14.23 4.96
CA LEU A 224 -31.54 14.69 4.92
C LEU A 224 -30.63 13.73 5.70
N ILE A 225 -30.53 12.49 5.25
CA ILE A 225 -29.53 11.55 5.71
C ILE A 225 -28.29 11.96 4.96
N ASP A 226 -27.32 12.53 5.68
CA ASP A 226 -25.97 12.77 5.17
C ASP A 226 -25.48 11.47 4.50
N LYS A 227 -25.54 11.43 3.16
CA LYS A 227 -25.03 10.29 2.41
C LYS A 227 -23.51 10.28 2.60
N PRO A 228 -22.92 9.20 3.14
CA PRO A 228 -21.49 9.16 3.34
C PRO A 228 -20.79 9.31 1.98
N GLN A 229 -19.84 10.24 1.91
CA GLN A 229 -19.03 10.44 0.71
C GLN A 229 -18.24 9.15 0.41
N ILE A 230 -18.42 8.59 -0.78
CA ILE A 230 -17.65 7.45 -1.25
C ILE A 230 -16.34 7.93 -1.86
N PHE A 231 -15.26 7.20 -1.56
CA PHE A 231 -13.93 7.47 -2.09
C PHE A 231 -13.36 6.23 -2.80
N ARG A 232 -12.61 6.47 -3.87
CA ARG A 232 -11.85 5.46 -4.61
C ARG A 232 -10.40 5.90 -4.70
N TYR A 233 -9.49 4.94 -4.85
CA TYR A 233 -8.11 5.26 -5.13
C TYR A 233 -7.87 5.45 -6.62
N ASP A 234 -7.17 6.52 -6.95
CA ASP A 234 -6.81 6.87 -8.31
C ASP A 234 -5.29 6.78 -8.49
N PHE A 235 -4.85 5.74 -9.19
CA PHE A 235 -3.44 5.50 -9.50
C PHE A 235 -2.81 6.62 -10.33
N SER A 236 -3.59 7.36 -11.13
CA SER A 236 -3.04 8.42 -11.97
C SER A 236 -2.70 9.70 -11.19
N ARG A 237 -3.40 9.95 -10.08
CA ARG A 237 -3.16 11.10 -9.18
C ARG A 237 -2.52 10.72 -7.85
N ASN A 238 -2.23 9.43 -7.64
CA ASN A 238 -1.67 8.91 -6.40
C ASN A 238 -2.47 9.31 -5.14
N GLY A 239 -3.81 9.26 -5.22
CA GLY A 239 -4.66 9.81 -4.17
C GLY A 239 -6.07 9.22 -4.12
N MET A 240 -6.73 9.45 -2.98
CA MET A 240 -8.15 9.11 -2.79
C MET A 240 -9.03 10.21 -3.39
N GLU A 241 -9.93 9.84 -4.30
CA GLU A 241 -10.85 10.75 -4.99
C GLU A 241 -12.29 10.49 -4.54
N ALA A 242 -13.02 11.58 -4.28
CA ALA A 242 -14.45 11.53 -4.00
C ALA A 242 -15.21 11.21 -5.29
N VAL A 243 -16.11 10.23 -5.24
CA VAL A 243 -16.89 9.77 -6.39
C VAL A 243 -18.39 9.89 -6.11
N PRO A 244 -19.24 10.15 -7.13
CA PRO A 244 -20.67 10.38 -6.95
C PRO A 244 -21.46 9.06 -6.87
N PHE A 245 -20.90 8.06 -6.19
CA PHE A 245 -21.51 6.75 -6.02
C PHE A 245 -22.31 6.69 -4.73
N LEU A 246 -23.38 5.92 -4.80
CA LEU A 246 -24.20 5.59 -3.65
C LEU A 246 -23.60 4.37 -2.95
N SER A 247 -23.91 4.24 -1.66
CA SER A 247 -23.47 3.08 -0.88
C SER A 247 -24.03 1.79 -1.48
N SER A 248 -23.33 0.67 -1.33
CA SER A 248 -23.83 -0.65 -1.71
C SER A 248 -25.10 -1.07 -0.94
N LEU A 249 -25.45 -0.36 0.13
CA LEU A 249 -26.68 -0.54 0.90
C LEU A 249 -27.86 0.27 0.35
N THR A 250 -27.62 1.17 -0.61
CA THR A 250 -28.65 2.00 -1.20
C THR A 250 -29.54 1.18 -2.12
N VAL A 251 -30.86 1.36 -2.00
CA VAL A 251 -31.83 0.71 -2.88
C VAL A 251 -31.74 1.34 -4.27
N GLU A 252 -31.78 0.52 -5.32
CA GLU A 252 -31.63 0.97 -6.72
C GLU A 252 -32.57 2.12 -7.08
N SER A 253 -33.82 2.15 -6.57
CA SER A 253 -34.79 3.20 -6.86
C SER A 253 -34.41 4.61 -6.39
N GLU A 254 -33.38 4.73 -5.55
CA GLU A 254 -32.81 6.00 -5.09
C GLU A 254 -31.68 6.51 -5.98
N ALA A 255 -31.15 5.69 -6.89
CA ALA A 255 -30.09 6.07 -7.82
C ALA A 255 -30.65 6.72 -9.07
N GLU A 256 -30.18 7.92 -9.42
CA GLU A 256 -30.61 8.60 -10.65
C GLU A 256 -30.01 7.96 -11.90
N TYR A 257 -28.78 7.41 -11.80
CA TYR A 257 -28.09 6.74 -12.91
C TYR A 257 -27.55 5.37 -12.50
N ILE A 258 -27.44 4.48 -13.49
CA ILE A 258 -26.77 3.18 -13.36
C ILE A 258 -25.60 3.13 -14.32
N LEU A 259 -24.44 2.69 -13.84
CA LEU A 259 -23.26 2.43 -14.64
C LEU A 259 -22.91 0.94 -14.58
N GLN A 260 -22.70 0.34 -15.76
CA GLN A 260 -22.17 -1.01 -15.89
C GLN A 260 -20.92 -1.00 -16.78
N LEU A 261 -19.85 -1.62 -16.30
CA LEU A 261 -18.65 -1.89 -17.09
C LEU A 261 -18.31 -3.37 -16.99
N ARG A 262 -18.18 -4.05 -18.12
CA ARG A 262 -17.73 -5.45 -18.18
C ARG A 262 -16.51 -5.57 -19.07
N ILE A 263 -15.49 -6.26 -18.58
CA ILE A 263 -14.25 -6.60 -19.29
C ILE A 263 -14.13 -8.12 -19.30
N ARG A 264 -13.89 -8.71 -20.47
CA ARG A 264 -13.64 -10.15 -20.67
C ARG A 264 -12.31 -10.37 -21.36
N LEU A 265 -11.55 -11.33 -20.86
CA LEU A 265 -10.36 -11.89 -21.49
C LEU A 265 -10.74 -13.28 -22.02
N ILE A 266 -10.72 -13.45 -23.34
CA ILE A 266 -11.22 -14.64 -24.03
C ILE A 266 -10.03 -15.35 -24.67
N ASP A 267 -9.89 -16.64 -24.38
CA ASP A 267 -8.87 -17.51 -24.95
C ASP A 267 -8.99 -17.56 -26.48
N GLN A 268 -7.87 -17.40 -27.18
CA GLN A 268 -7.74 -17.61 -28.63
C GLN A 268 -6.69 -18.67 -28.98
N LYS A 269 -5.97 -19.20 -27.98
CA LYS A 269 -4.78 -20.05 -28.16
C LYS A 269 -5.06 -21.52 -27.87
N ILE A 270 -5.60 -21.83 -26.69
CA ILE A 270 -5.69 -23.20 -26.18
C ILE A 270 -7.11 -23.74 -26.43
N VAL A 271 -8.13 -23.04 -25.94
CA VAL A 271 -9.54 -23.35 -26.20
C VAL A 271 -10.25 -22.08 -26.67
N PRO A 272 -10.25 -21.79 -27.99
CA PRO A 272 -10.83 -20.56 -28.52
C PRO A 272 -12.28 -20.33 -28.07
N GLY A 273 -12.56 -19.13 -27.58
CA GLY A 273 -13.89 -18.70 -27.12
C GLY A 273 -14.15 -18.92 -25.63
N ARG A 274 -13.28 -19.63 -24.91
CA ARG A 274 -13.38 -19.77 -23.44
C ARG A 274 -13.08 -18.42 -22.77
N ILE A 275 -13.94 -18.00 -21.85
CA ILE A 275 -13.68 -16.83 -21.00
C ILE A 275 -12.67 -17.22 -19.93
N LEU A 276 -11.46 -16.68 -20.00
CA LEU A 276 -10.40 -16.89 -19.01
C LEU A 276 -10.71 -16.12 -17.73
N TRP A 277 -11.03 -14.84 -17.89
CA TRP A 277 -11.28 -13.90 -16.80
C TRP A 277 -12.34 -12.88 -17.23
N GLU A 278 -13.25 -12.56 -16.33
CA GLU A 278 -14.26 -11.52 -16.50
C GLU A 278 -14.33 -10.68 -15.24
N CYS A 279 -14.40 -9.36 -15.39
CA CYS A 279 -14.71 -8.44 -14.31
C CYS A 279 -15.84 -7.51 -14.72
N GLU A 280 -16.87 -7.45 -13.89
CA GLU A 280 -18.05 -6.62 -14.08
C GLU A 280 -18.22 -5.68 -12.89
N ALA A 281 -18.35 -4.39 -13.15
CA ALA A 281 -18.70 -3.38 -12.17
C ALA A 281 -20.14 -2.92 -12.39
N ASN A 282 -20.93 -2.84 -11.31
CA ASN A 282 -22.27 -2.28 -11.30
C ASN A 282 -22.32 -1.18 -10.23
N GLU A 283 -22.49 0.06 -10.65
CA GLU A 283 -22.47 1.23 -9.76
C GLU A 283 -23.81 1.97 -9.80
N LEU A 284 -24.23 2.45 -8.64
CA LEU A 284 -25.40 3.30 -8.45
C LEU A 284 -24.94 4.73 -8.21
N LEU A 285 -25.49 5.69 -8.94
CA LEU A 285 -24.99 7.06 -8.96
C LEU A 285 -26.07 8.06 -8.57
N ASP A 286 -25.67 9.10 -7.84
CA ASP A 286 -26.53 10.22 -7.43
C ASP A 286 -26.49 11.40 -8.41
N GLY A 287 -25.65 11.33 -9.44
CA GLY A 287 -25.46 12.39 -10.41
C GLY A 287 -24.71 11.90 -11.66
N PRO A 288 -24.61 12.75 -12.69
CA PRO A 288 -23.88 12.40 -13.90
C PRO A 288 -22.40 12.14 -13.58
N TYR A 289 -21.79 11.20 -14.31
CA TYR A 289 -20.38 10.85 -14.15
C TYR A 289 -19.73 10.61 -15.50
N ARG A 290 -18.51 11.09 -15.65
CA ARG A 290 -17.78 11.02 -16.91
C ARG A 290 -17.14 9.65 -17.05
N ILE A 291 -17.26 9.06 -18.24
CA ILE A 291 -16.62 7.78 -18.50
C ILE A 291 -15.10 7.88 -18.42
N GLU A 292 -14.51 9.01 -18.81
CA GLU A 292 -13.06 9.21 -18.68
C GLU A 292 -12.60 9.09 -17.22
N ASP A 293 -13.35 9.69 -16.30
CA ASP A 293 -13.04 9.62 -14.87
C ASP A 293 -13.28 8.21 -14.31
N TYR A 294 -14.38 7.57 -14.72
CA TYR A 294 -14.66 6.19 -14.33
C TYR A 294 -13.57 5.22 -14.78
N ALA A 295 -13.24 5.24 -16.07
CA ALA A 295 -12.27 4.32 -16.67
C ALA A 295 -10.88 4.51 -16.06
N ARG A 296 -10.44 5.76 -15.89
CA ARG A 296 -9.15 6.13 -15.29
C ARG A 296 -8.97 5.56 -13.88
N ILE A 297 -10.02 5.62 -13.06
CA ILE A 297 -9.99 5.16 -11.67
C ILE A 297 -10.18 3.64 -11.59
N HIS A 298 -11.18 3.10 -12.30
CA HIS A 298 -11.68 1.74 -12.04
C HIS A 298 -11.03 0.67 -12.91
N VAL A 299 -10.58 0.96 -14.13
CA VAL A 299 -9.92 -0.05 -14.97
C VAL A 299 -8.65 -0.59 -14.30
N PRO A 300 -7.74 0.25 -13.76
CA PRO A 300 -6.60 -0.25 -12.98
C PRO A 300 -7.02 -1.08 -11.76
N LEU A 301 -8.04 -0.62 -11.00
CA LEU A 301 -8.56 -1.34 -9.84
C LEU A 301 -9.14 -2.72 -10.21
N MET A 302 -9.90 -2.81 -11.29
CA MET A 302 -10.45 -4.07 -11.82
C MET A 302 -9.31 -5.03 -12.20
N CYS A 303 -8.25 -4.51 -12.79
CA CYS A 303 -7.11 -5.31 -13.25
C CYS A 303 -6.17 -5.77 -12.13
N VAL A 304 -6.26 -5.26 -10.89
CA VAL A 304 -5.37 -5.66 -9.77
C VAL A 304 -5.34 -7.18 -9.58
N GLN A 305 -6.50 -7.84 -9.71
CA GLN A 305 -6.65 -9.29 -9.53
C GLN A 305 -6.40 -10.14 -10.77
N TYR A 306 -5.97 -9.57 -11.89
CA TYR A 306 -5.50 -10.35 -13.03
C TYR A 306 -3.96 -10.40 -13.01
N PRO A 307 -3.31 -11.59 -13.05
CA PRO A 307 -3.89 -12.92 -13.25
C PRO A 307 -4.36 -13.64 -11.97
N TYR A 308 -4.09 -13.07 -10.79
CA TYR A 308 -4.32 -13.74 -9.52
C TYR A 308 -5.57 -13.25 -8.77
N VAL A 309 -6.66 -14.00 -8.89
CA VAL A 309 -7.97 -13.67 -8.29
C VAL A 309 -8.09 -14.25 -6.88
N LYS A 310 -8.32 -13.39 -5.88
CA LYS A 310 -8.58 -13.75 -4.48
C LYS A 310 -10.04 -13.56 -4.07
N PHE A 311 -10.66 -12.50 -4.57
CA PHE A 311 -12.01 -12.07 -4.26
C PHE A 311 -12.86 -12.04 -5.53
N THR A 312 -14.07 -12.58 -5.45
CA THR A 312 -14.99 -12.66 -6.60
C THR A 312 -16.11 -11.63 -6.55
N ARG A 313 -16.35 -10.97 -5.41
CA ARG A 313 -17.40 -9.96 -5.22
C ARG A 313 -16.96 -8.91 -4.20
N ASN A 314 -17.42 -7.67 -4.36
CA ASN A 314 -17.22 -6.56 -3.42
C ASN A 314 -15.76 -6.42 -2.99
N ILE A 315 -14.89 -6.22 -3.97
CA ILE A 315 -13.44 -6.35 -3.84
C ILE A 315 -12.92 -5.30 -2.85
N PRO A 316 -12.36 -5.72 -1.71
CA PRO A 316 -11.83 -4.82 -0.69
C PRO A 316 -10.44 -4.35 -1.06
N PHE A 317 -10.20 -3.06 -0.91
CA PHE A 317 -8.91 -2.42 -1.11
C PHE A 317 -8.47 -1.74 0.19
N THR A 318 -7.20 -1.90 0.55
CA THR A 318 -6.50 -1.08 1.54
C THR A 318 -5.45 -0.26 0.83
N VAL A 319 -5.49 1.05 1.02
CA VAL A 319 -4.48 1.98 0.51
C VAL A 319 -3.67 2.49 1.69
N GLY A 320 -2.39 2.14 1.73
CA GLY A 320 -1.43 2.76 2.61
C GLY A 320 -0.72 3.87 1.86
N LYS A 321 -0.71 5.07 2.43
CA LYS A 321 0.20 6.15 2.02
C LYS A 321 1.09 6.45 3.21
N LYS A 322 2.39 6.57 2.98
CA LYS A 322 3.33 6.99 4.01
C LYS A 322 4.43 7.84 3.39
N SER A 323 4.59 9.06 3.87
CA SER A 323 5.77 9.88 3.57
C SER A 323 6.40 10.37 4.85
N TYR A 324 7.71 10.19 4.99
CA TYR A 324 8.45 10.59 6.19
C TYR A 324 9.90 11.00 5.84
N ASN A 325 10.48 11.82 6.69
CA ASN A 325 11.90 12.10 6.71
C ASN A 325 12.67 10.86 7.15
N TYR A 326 13.48 10.34 6.24
CA TYR A 326 14.38 9.23 6.47
C TYR A 326 15.80 9.76 6.68
N THR A 327 16.35 9.49 7.87
CA THR A 327 17.77 9.68 8.17
C THR A 327 18.54 8.37 8.14
N GLY A 328 17.86 7.23 8.27
CA GLY A 328 18.43 5.88 8.38
C GLY A 328 18.87 5.48 9.79
N ILE A 329 18.44 6.23 10.81
CA ILE A 329 18.62 5.87 12.22
C ILE A 329 17.60 4.80 12.59
N GLN A 330 18.04 3.78 13.33
CA GLN A 330 17.15 2.83 13.99
C GLN A 330 17.39 2.90 15.51
N TYR A 331 16.32 2.96 16.28
CA TYR A 331 16.35 3.22 17.71
C TYR A 331 16.19 1.92 18.51
N ASP A 332 16.73 1.91 19.73
CA ASP A 332 16.45 0.85 20.71
C ASP A 332 15.10 1.12 21.38
N ILE A 333 14.14 0.20 21.29
CA ILE A 333 12.78 0.40 21.83
C ILE A 333 12.78 0.50 23.36
N ASP A 334 13.74 -0.13 24.02
CA ASP A 334 13.87 -0.10 25.49
C ASP A 334 14.49 1.21 25.97
N ARG A 335 15.23 1.89 25.09
CA ARG A 335 15.86 3.20 25.33
C ARG A 335 15.90 4.02 24.06
N MET A 336 14.82 4.73 23.83
CA MET A 336 14.54 5.49 22.60
C MET A 336 15.60 6.56 22.30
N GLU A 337 16.40 6.99 23.29
CA GLU A 337 17.54 7.89 23.09
C GLU A 337 18.75 7.22 22.43
N ARG A 338 18.80 5.88 22.36
CA ARG A 338 19.95 5.14 21.84
C ARG A 338 19.76 4.74 20.39
N ILE A 339 20.82 4.97 19.61
CA ILE A 339 20.90 4.52 18.22
C ILE A 339 21.35 3.05 18.21
N ALA A 340 20.46 2.15 17.85
CA ALA A 340 20.74 0.73 17.76
C ALA A 340 21.51 0.37 16.49
N SER A 341 21.17 1.00 15.37
CA SER A 341 21.89 0.86 14.11
C SER A 341 21.69 2.07 13.20
N VAL A 342 22.55 2.19 12.19
CA VAL A 342 22.46 3.23 11.15
C VAL A 342 22.67 2.57 9.79
N ASP A 343 21.75 2.80 8.86
CA ASP A 343 21.82 2.26 7.51
C ASP A 343 23.05 2.82 6.78
N ARG A 344 23.86 1.98 6.13
CA ARG A 344 25.20 2.36 5.60
C ARG A 344 25.18 3.46 4.53
N ASN A 345 24.09 3.59 3.77
CA ASN A 345 23.97 4.55 2.68
C ASN A 345 22.95 5.66 3.01
N SER A 346 22.79 5.97 4.29
CA SER A 346 21.78 6.90 4.77
C SER A 346 22.33 8.30 5.09
N PRO A 347 21.47 9.34 5.13
CA PRO A 347 21.89 10.68 5.53
C PRO A 347 22.58 10.74 6.90
N ALA A 348 22.12 9.97 7.90
CA ALA A 348 22.73 9.92 9.21
C ALA A 348 24.14 9.29 9.18
N TYR A 349 24.32 8.22 8.39
CA TYR A 349 25.64 7.62 8.23
C TYR A 349 26.63 8.60 7.60
N ALA A 350 26.20 9.31 6.54
CA ALA A 350 27.00 10.34 5.88
C ALA A 350 27.35 11.50 6.83
N ALA A 351 26.42 11.88 7.72
CA ALA A 351 26.63 12.91 8.74
C ALA A 351 27.48 12.45 9.94
N GLY A 352 27.97 11.20 9.95
CA GLY A 352 28.87 10.71 10.99
C GLY A 352 28.18 10.08 12.21
N VAL A 353 26.85 9.90 12.18
CA VAL A 353 26.10 9.19 13.22
C VAL A 353 26.40 7.70 13.17
N ARG A 354 26.56 7.06 14.33
CA ARG A 354 26.94 5.64 14.43
C ARG A 354 26.07 4.92 15.47
N ALA A 355 26.01 3.59 15.32
CA ALA A 355 25.41 2.72 16.32
C ALA A 355 26.10 2.92 17.68
N GLY A 356 25.30 2.96 18.76
CA GLY A 356 25.78 3.20 20.12
C GLY A 356 25.82 4.67 20.54
N ASP A 357 25.66 5.62 19.62
CA ASP A 357 25.48 7.03 19.96
C ASP A 357 24.18 7.22 20.77
N VAL A 358 24.20 8.17 21.71
CA VAL A 358 23.05 8.56 22.52
C VAL A 358 22.58 9.95 22.09
N ILE A 359 21.35 10.07 21.62
CA ILE A 359 20.74 11.34 21.24
C ILE A 359 20.26 12.02 22.52
N GLU A 360 20.83 13.17 22.87
CA GLU A 360 20.34 13.99 23.99
C GLU A 360 19.10 14.80 23.58
N ARG A 361 19.11 15.35 22.35
CA ARG A 361 18.01 16.15 21.79
C ARG A 361 17.88 16.00 20.28
N ILE A 362 16.66 16.16 19.78
CA ILE A 362 16.34 16.38 18.36
C ILE A 362 15.69 17.76 18.26
N GLY A 363 16.36 18.70 17.61
CA GLY A 363 16.02 20.12 17.70
C GLY A 363 15.97 20.57 19.17
N ASN A 364 14.84 21.13 19.58
CA ASN A 364 14.63 21.58 20.96
C ASN A 364 14.06 20.49 21.88
N GLN A 365 13.70 19.31 21.37
CA GLN A 365 13.04 18.26 22.13
C GLN A 365 14.06 17.30 22.77
N ARG A 366 13.88 17.00 24.06
CA ARG A 366 14.73 16.03 24.76
C ARG A 366 14.34 14.60 24.42
N MET A 367 15.32 13.71 24.44
CA MET A 367 15.13 12.29 24.10
C MET A 367 15.16 11.35 25.32
N ASN A 368 15.50 11.85 26.52
CA ASN A 368 15.63 11.04 27.73
C ASN A 368 14.25 10.70 28.35
N HIS A 369 13.41 10.01 27.57
CA HIS A 369 12.07 9.61 27.92
C HIS A 369 11.83 8.13 27.57
N THR A 370 10.97 7.50 28.34
CA THR A 370 10.48 6.14 28.08
C THR A 370 9.49 6.11 26.92
N ALA A 371 9.27 4.93 26.32
CA ALA A 371 8.28 4.75 25.27
C ALA A 371 6.85 5.12 25.76
N GLU A 372 6.54 4.85 27.02
CA GLU A 372 5.28 5.20 27.66
C GLU A 372 5.09 6.71 27.80
N GLU A 373 6.14 7.45 28.17
CA GLU A 373 6.11 8.92 28.25
C GLU A 373 5.90 9.55 26.88
N PHE A 374 6.61 9.08 25.84
CA PHE A 374 6.35 9.50 24.46
C PHE A 374 4.91 9.22 24.04
N SER A 375 4.38 8.02 24.33
CA SER A 375 3.00 7.66 23.99
C SER A 375 1.97 8.53 24.71
N ALA A 376 2.18 8.82 26.00
CA ALA A 376 1.29 9.68 26.77
C ALA A 376 1.30 11.13 26.27
N ALA A 377 2.49 11.67 26.00
CA ALA A 377 2.66 13.03 25.49
C ALA A 377 2.05 13.20 24.09
N TYR A 378 2.22 12.20 23.21
CA TYR A 378 1.59 12.19 21.88
C TYR A 378 0.06 12.12 21.94
N LYS A 379 -0.53 11.28 22.81
CA LYS A 379 -1.99 11.27 23.02
C LYS A 379 -2.51 12.61 23.53
N ARG A 380 -1.75 13.27 24.41
CA ARG A 380 -2.06 14.61 24.89
C ARG A 380 -2.00 15.64 23.76
N PHE A 381 -0.95 15.60 22.93
CA PHE A 381 -0.84 16.43 21.73
C PHE A 381 -2.09 16.27 20.85
N ILE A 382 -2.46 15.03 20.49
CA ILE A 382 -3.66 14.76 19.67
C ILE A 382 -4.90 15.40 20.32
N THR A 383 -5.12 15.12 21.61
CA THR A 383 -6.31 15.59 22.33
C THR A 383 -6.41 17.11 22.35
N GLN A 384 -5.30 17.81 22.61
CA GLN A 384 -5.27 19.27 22.73
C GLN A 384 -5.24 19.99 21.38
N THR A 385 -4.82 19.32 20.31
CA THR A 385 -4.77 19.88 18.95
C THR A 385 -5.98 19.51 18.10
N MET A 386 -6.93 18.71 18.60
CA MET A 386 -8.16 18.37 17.85
C MET A 386 -8.93 19.59 17.31
N LYS A 387 -8.86 20.73 18.01
CA LYS A 387 -9.47 22.01 17.60
C LYS A 387 -8.86 22.62 16.33
N TYR A 388 -7.71 22.13 15.87
CA TYR A 388 -7.00 22.59 14.67
C TYR A 388 -7.22 21.68 13.45
N ARG A 389 -8.07 20.66 13.57
CA ARG A 389 -8.43 19.73 12.49
C ARG A 389 -9.54 20.29 11.63
N ASP A 390 -9.55 19.96 10.34
CA ASP A 390 -10.64 20.28 9.41
C ASP A 390 -11.71 19.17 9.40
N PRO A 391 -12.93 19.42 9.93
CA PRO A 391 -14.02 18.45 9.93
C PRO A 391 -14.47 18.00 8.53
N LYS A 392 -14.22 18.79 7.48
CA LYS A 392 -14.58 18.44 6.09
C LYS A 392 -13.74 17.30 5.53
N THR A 393 -12.61 17.01 6.16
CA THR A 393 -11.68 15.96 5.74
C THR A 393 -11.86 14.66 6.52
N LEU A 394 -12.95 14.53 7.29
CA LEU A 394 -13.23 13.38 8.13
C LEU A 394 -13.22 12.07 7.32
N PHE A 395 -12.44 11.09 7.77
CA PHE A 395 -12.46 9.74 7.22
C PHE A 395 -12.29 8.68 8.32
N THR A 396 -12.60 7.43 7.96
CA THR A 396 -12.31 6.24 8.78
C THR A 396 -11.05 5.56 8.24
N ASP A 397 -10.07 5.31 9.10
CA ASP A 397 -8.86 4.58 8.72
C ASP A 397 -9.10 3.07 8.61
N ALA A 398 -8.07 2.34 8.14
CA ALA A 398 -8.11 0.88 8.00
C ALA A 398 -8.26 0.11 9.33
N ASN A 399 -8.06 0.78 10.48
CA ASN A 399 -8.22 0.21 11.82
C ASN A 399 -9.61 0.50 12.42
N GLY A 400 -10.48 1.21 11.68
CA GLY A 400 -11.83 1.57 12.12
C GLY A 400 -11.89 2.83 12.97
N PHE A 401 -10.82 3.62 13.07
CA PHE A 401 -10.84 4.90 13.75
C PHE A 401 -11.53 5.95 12.88
N LYS A 402 -12.74 6.37 13.30
CA LYS A 402 -13.66 7.19 12.51
C LYS A 402 -13.41 8.70 12.57
N ARG A 403 -12.40 9.16 13.33
CA ARG A 403 -12.16 10.59 13.59
C ARG A 403 -10.85 11.08 12.99
N CYS A 404 -10.35 10.41 11.94
CA CYS A 404 -9.20 10.91 11.18
C CYS A 404 -9.61 12.18 10.43
N MET A 405 -8.85 13.25 10.62
CA MET A 405 -9.04 14.53 9.95
C MET A 405 -7.67 15.11 9.64
N TYR A 406 -7.52 15.76 8.49
CA TYR A 406 -6.35 16.57 8.20
C TYR A 406 -6.34 17.83 9.06
N TRP A 407 -5.19 18.49 9.13
CA TRP A 407 -5.06 19.81 9.74
C TRP A 407 -5.77 20.85 8.88
N ASP A 408 -6.46 21.79 9.54
CA ASP A 408 -7.00 22.97 8.86
C ASP A 408 -5.83 23.84 8.38
N THR A 409 -5.82 24.15 7.07
CA THR A 409 -4.76 24.95 6.44
C THR A 409 -4.57 26.33 7.08
N SER A 410 -5.64 26.90 7.64
CA SER A 410 -5.59 28.19 8.35
C SER A 410 -4.97 28.10 9.74
N LYS A 411 -4.75 26.87 10.25
CA LYS A 411 -4.26 26.55 11.60
C LYS A 411 -2.85 25.97 11.63
N TYR A 412 -2.14 25.98 10.50
CA TYR A 412 -0.79 25.40 10.42
C TYR A 412 0.21 26.06 11.36
N ALA A 413 0.06 27.35 11.66
CA ALA A 413 0.91 28.04 12.64
C ALA A 413 0.66 27.52 14.05
N GLU A 414 -0.59 27.45 14.49
CA GLU A 414 -0.93 26.95 15.81
C GLU A 414 -0.56 25.48 15.99
N VAL A 415 -0.57 24.67 14.92
CA VAL A 415 -0.09 23.28 14.95
C VAL A 415 1.43 23.24 15.13
N SER A 416 2.19 24.06 14.38
CA SER A 416 3.65 24.11 14.50
C SER A 416 4.08 24.61 15.88
N ASP A 417 3.42 25.65 16.41
CA ASP A 417 3.68 26.16 17.77
C ASP A 417 3.42 25.08 18.82
N ALA A 418 2.32 24.33 18.67
CA ALA A 418 2.02 23.21 19.55
C ALA A 418 3.14 22.17 19.47
N VAL A 419 3.62 21.79 18.29
CA VAL A 419 4.72 20.82 18.15
C VAL A 419 5.97 21.27 18.93
N ASP A 420 6.27 22.56 19.00
CA ASP A 420 7.44 23.05 19.74
C ASP A 420 7.27 23.06 21.27
N GLU A 421 6.05 22.87 21.79
CA GLU A 421 5.81 22.80 23.23
C GLU A 421 6.51 21.59 23.88
N ALA A 422 7.39 21.87 24.85
CA ALA A 422 8.11 20.84 25.59
C ALA A 422 7.19 19.82 26.30
N ALA A 423 5.93 20.21 26.58
CA ALA A 423 4.94 19.34 27.22
C ALA A 423 4.49 18.15 26.35
N PHE A 424 4.69 18.22 25.02
CA PHE A 424 4.28 17.15 24.11
C PHE A 424 5.40 16.19 23.70
N ILE A 425 6.64 16.46 24.13
CA ILE A 425 7.80 15.58 23.89
C ILE A 425 7.86 15.14 22.41
N SER A 426 7.69 16.11 21.51
CA SER A 426 7.48 15.90 20.08
C SER A 426 8.77 15.59 19.32
N ALA A 427 9.74 14.92 19.96
CA ALA A 427 11.06 14.69 19.38
C ALA A 427 10.97 13.97 18.03
N PHE A 428 10.05 13.00 17.88
CA PHE A 428 9.81 12.27 16.65
C PHE A 428 8.99 13.04 15.59
N SER A 429 8.55 14.26 15.86
CA SER A 429 7.93 15.13 14.84
C SER A 429 8.89 15.47 13.69
N TYR A 430 10.21 15.30 13.88
CA TYR A 430 11.20 15.46 12.82
C TYR A 430 10.90 14.59 11.59
N LEU A 431 10.24 13.44 11.79
CA LEU A 431 9.78 12.54 10.72
C LEU A 431 8.85 13.25 9.73
N TYR A 432 8.22 14.35 10.15
CA TYR A 432 7.27 15.11 9.34
C TYR A 432 7.69 16.57 9.12
N SER A 433 8.90 16.99 9.51
CA SER A 433 9.37 18.38 9.35
C SER A 433 9.58 18.85 7.90
N PHE A 434 9.29 18.00 6.90
CA PHE A 434 9.16 18.43 5.51
C PHE A 434 7.79 19.06 5.21
N THR A 435 6.82 18.98 6.13
CA THR A 435 5.49 19.55 5.98
C THR A 435 5.39 20.94 6.64
N PRO A 436 4.58 21.86 6.09
CA PRO A 436 4.50 23.25 6.57
C PRO A 436 3.85 23.40 7.96
N TYR A 437 3.03 22.43 8.38
CA TYR A 437 2.37 22.44 9.70
C TYR A 437 3.21 21.81 10.81
N MET A 438 4.29 21.11 10.48
CA MET A 438 5.27 20.61 11.45
C MET A 438 6.51 21.49 11.52
N ASN A 439 6.83 22.22 10.44
CA ASN A 439 8.00 23.08 10.35
C ASN A 439 7.74 24.26 9.41
N GLN A 440 7.42 25.43 9.96
CA GLN A 440 7.15 26.63 9.18
C GLN A 440 8.38 27.24 8.52
N ALA A 441 9.58 26.98 9.04
CA ALA A 441 10.81 27.55 8.50
C ALA A 441 11.11 27.07 7.07
N GLY A 442 10.46 25.99 6.62
CA GLY A 442 10.57 25.44 5.27
C GLY A 442 11.93 24.79 4.96
N ASN A 443 12.91 24.88 5.87
CA ASN A 443 14.18 24.18 5.74
C ASN A 443 14.06 22.79 6.34
N ASN A 444 14.06 21.75 5.49
CA ASN A 444 14.02 20.36 5.92
C ASN A 444 15.40 19.86 6.39
N VAL A 445 15.85 20.39 7.53
CA VAL A 445 17.10 20.05 8.18
C VAL A 445 16.84 19.80 9.66
N CYS A 446 17.38 18.70 10.17
CA CYS A 446 17.22 18.27 11.56
C CYS A 446 18.56 18.33 12.28
N VAL A 447 18.60 18.92 13.47
CA VAL A 447 19.80 18.97 14.32
C VAL A 447 19.67 17.94 15.43
N PHE A 448 20.59 16.98 15.47
CA PHE A 448 20.66 15.94 16.49
C PHE A 448 21.83 16.25 17.42
N ARG A 449 21.55 16.51 18.70
CA ARG A 449 22.61 16.61 19.71
C ARG A 449 22.91 15.21 20.22
N ILE A 450 24.06 14.66 19.85
CA ILE A 450 24.48 13.30 20.22
C ILE A 450 25.61 13.33 21.24
N LYS A 451 25.70 12.23 22.00
CA LYS A 451 26.77 11.93 22.93
C LYS A 451 27.42 10.60 22.55
N ARG A 452 28.73 10.63 22.33
CA ARG A 452 29.58 9.47 22.05
C ARG A 452 30.63 9.34 23.14
N GLY A 453 30.45 8.39 24.04
CA GLY A 453 31.29 8.30 25.25
C GLY A 453 31.13 9.55 26.12
N ARG A 454 32.17 10.39 26.21
CA ARG A 454 32.16 11.67 26.94
C ARG A 454 31.94 12.88 26.03
N GLU A 455 32.12 12.73 24.74
CA GLU A 455 32.01 13.82 23.77
C GLU A 455 30.55 14.11 23.45
N LYS A 456 30.24 15.40 23.30
CA LYS A 456 28.92 15.89 22.87
C LYS A 456 29.09 16.72 21.61
N MET A 457 28.25 16.49 20.62
CA MET A 457 28.30 17.19 19.35
C MET A 457 26.90 17.38 18.78
N ASP A 458 26.70 18.49 18.07
CA ASP A 458 25.49 18.72 17.29
C ASP A 458 25.78 18.24 15.85
N VAL A 459 24.93 17.34 15.36
CA VAL A 459 25.01 16.76 14.02
C VAL A 459 23.82 17.25 13.21
N THR A 460 24.10 17.98 12.14
CA THR A 460 23.08 18.47 11.22
C THR A 460 22.85 17.45 10.12
N ILE A 461 21.62 16.94 10.02
CA ILE A 461 21.22 15.93 9.04
C ILE A 461 20.16 16.55 8.14
N ARG A 462 20.35 16.47 6.83
CA ARG A 462 19.29 16.74 5.84
C ARG A 462 18.65 15.39 5.48
N PRO A 463 17.43 15.08 5.97
CA PRO A 463 16.79 13.81 5.69
C PRO A 463 16.42 13.70 4.20
N ALA A 464 16.31 12.47 3.69
CA ALA A 464 15.63 12.20 2.44
C ALA A 464 14.14 12.00 2.72
N VAL A 465 13.24 12.57 1.92
CA VAL A 465 11.81 12.28 2.06
C VAL A 465 11.52 10.95 1.36
N ARG A 466 11.29 9.89 2.13
CA ARG A 466 10.76 8.63 1.60
C ARG A 466 9.26 8.78 1.45
N SER A 467 8.73 8.38 0.30
CA SER A 467 7.30 8.31 0.04
C SER A 467 6.96 6.96 -0.54
N GLU A 468 5.95 6.33 0.02
CA GLU A 468 5.45 5.03 -0.41
C GLU A 468 3.93 5.04 -0.47
N ILE A 469 3.42 4.29 -1.44
CA ILE A 469 2.01 4.04 -1.63
C ILE A 469 1.85 2.55 -1.90
N THR A 470 1.00 1.92 -1.11
CA THR A 470 0.62 0.52 -1.24
C THR A 470 -0.88 0.45 -1.52
N VAL A 471 -1.26 -0.39 -2.48
CA VAL A 471 -2.67 -0.69 -2.77
C VAL A 471 -2.81 -2.21 -2.73
N GLU A 472 -3.45 -2.69 -1.68
CA GLU A 472 -3.56 -4.12 -1.37
C GLU A 472 -5.02 -4.57 -1.37
N LEU A 473 -5.22 -5.87 -1.60
CA LEU A 473 -6.51 -6.52 -1.46
C LEU A 473 -6.57 -7.18 -0.08
N LYS A 474 -7.62 -6.91 0.72
CA LYS A 474 -7.68 -7.34 2.12
C LYS A 474 -8.89 -8.18 2.49
#